data_AF-A0A1T4VR99-F1
#
_entry.id   AF-A0A1T4VR99-F1
#
_cell.length_a   1.000
_cell.length_b   1.000
_cell.length_c   1.000
_cell.angle_alpha   90.00
_cell.angle_beta   90.00
_cell.angle_gamma   90.00
#
_symmetry.space_group_name_H-M   'P 1'
#
loop_
_entity.id
_entity.type
_entity.pdbx_description
1 polymer ?
#
loop_
_entity_poly.entity_id
_entity_poly.type
_entity_poly.pdbx_seq_one_letter_code
_entity_poly.pdbx_strand_id
1 'polypeptide(L)' 'MTVDEIIPWIYAHPNQLTNEIMSESYRFSPIRRVYTPKADGKQRPLGIP' A
#
# COMPACT_ATOMS: atom_id res chain seq x y z
N MET A 1 -3.21 -4.00 -5.28
CA MET A 1 -3.39 -2.85 -6.18
C MET A 1 -2.06 -2.56 -6.84
N THR A 2 -2.04 -2.49 -8.16
CA THR A 2 -0.88 -2.09 -8.98
C THR A 2 -0.95 -0.58 -9.26
N VAL A 3 0.12 0.00 -9.80
CA VAL A 3 0.17 1.44 -10.11
C VAL A 3 -0.95 1.85 -11.07
N ASP A 4 -1.23 1.01 -12.06
CA ASP A 4 -2.24 1.27 -13.09
C ASP A 4 -3.68 1.21 -12.54
N GLU A 5 -3.90 0.54 -11.41
CA GLU A 5 -5.21 0.39 -10.77
C GLU A 5 -5.55 1.54 -9.81
N ILE A 6 -4.55 2.32 -9.35
CA ILE A 6 -4.76 3.36 -8.33
C ILE A 6 -5.68 4.47 -8.82
N ILE A 7 -5.41 5.00 -10.02
CA ILE A 7 -6.16 6.14 -10.55
C ILE A 7 -7.65 5.77 -10.78
N PRO A 8 -7.98 4.65 -11.46
CA PRO A 8 -9.37 4.21 -11.57
C PRO A 8 -10.05 4.00 -10.21
N TRP A 9 -9.34 3.43 -9.23
CA TRP A 9 -9.90 3.18 -7.92
C TRP A 9 -10.27 4.47 -7.17
N ILE A 10 -9.41 5.50 -7.22
CA ILE A 10 -9.66 6.81 -6.61
C ILE A 10 -10.93 7.45 -7.18
N TYR A 11 -11.11 7.40 -8.51
CA TYR A 11 -12.30 7.97 -9.15
C TYR A 11 -13.57 7.15 -8.86
N ALA A 12 -13.45 5.83 -8.70
CA ALA A 12 -14.59 4.97 -8.35
C ALA A 12 -15.03 5.11 -6.89
N HIS A 13 -14.15 5.56 -5.98
CA HIS A 13 -14.40 5.64 -4.53
C HIS A 13 -14.13 7.05 -3.97
N PRO A 14 -14.84 8.09 -4.45
CA PRO A 14 -14.61 9.46 -4.01
C PRO A 14 -14.93 9.61 -2.52
N ASN A 15 -14.04 10.28 -1.79
CA ASN A 15 -14.16 10.59 -0.34
C ASN A 15 -14.24 9.38 0.61
N GLN A 16 -14.28 8.13 0.11
CA GLN A 16 -14.40 6.95 0.97
C GLN A 16 -13.25 6.88 1.98
N LEU A 17 -12.01 6.93 1.50
CA LEU A 17 -10.82 6.88 2.36
C LEU A 17 -10.79 8.02 3.37
N THR A 18 -11.11 9.24 2.95
CA THR A 18 -11.18 10.41 3.84
C THR A 18 -12.21 10.20 4.95
N ASN A 19 -13.39 9.71 4.60
CA ASN A 19 -14.46 9.44 5.56
C ASN A 19 -14.05 8.36 6.56
N GLU A 20 -13.48 7.24 6.10
CA GLU A 20 -13.03 6.14 6.96
C GLU A 20 -11.91 6.55 7.92
N ILE A 21 -11.00 7.43 7.48
CA ILE A 21 -9.96 7.99 8.34
C ILE A 21 -10.57 8.92 9.38
N MET A 22 -11.48 9.83 8.97
CA MET A 22 -12.15 10.78 9.86
C MET A 22 -13.04 10.08 10.89
N SER A 23 -13.64 8.94 10.55
CA SER A 23 -14.43 8.11 11.47
C SER A 23 -13.59 7.11 12.26
N GLU A 24 -12.25 7.15 12.18
CA GLU A 24 -11.31 6.25 12.85
C GLU A 24 -11.53 4.74 12.54
N SER A 25 -12.29 4.45 11.49
CA SER A 25 -12.65 3.09 11.08
C SER A 25 -11.70 2.51 10.05
N TYR A 26 -10.82 3.33 9.46
CA TYR A 26 -9.84 2.89 8.48
C TYR A 26 -8.94 1.78 9.05
N ARG A 27 -8.70 0.75 8.24
CA ARG A 27 -7.80 -0.36 8.56
C ARG A 27 -6.80 -0.55 7.43
N PHE A 28 -5.53 -0.34 7.74
CA PHE A 28 -4.45 -0.53 6.79
C PHE A 28 -4.39 -2.00 6.36
N SER A 29 -4.12 -2.20 5.07
CA SER A 29 -3.84 -3.54 4.56
C SER A 29 -2.50 -4.06 5.12
N PRO A 30 -2.37 -5.38 5.35
CA PRO A 30 -1.10 -5.96 5.75
C PRO A 30 0.01 -5.69 4.75
N ILE A 31 1.20 -5.38 5.26
CA ILE A 31 2.38 -5.07 4.45
C ILE A 31 2.89 -6.33 3.75
N ARG A 32 3.20 -6.23 2.47
CA ARG A 32 3.85 -7.31 1.70
C ARG A 32 5.37 -7.26 1.88
N ARG A 33 5.97 -8.39 2.25
CA ARG A 33 7.43 -8.54 2.34
C ARG A 33 8.04 -8.86 0.98
N VAL A 34 9.02 -8.06 0.58
CA VAL A 34 9.81 -8.26 -0.65
C VAL A 34 11.29 -8.21 -0.31
N TYR A 35 12.11 -9.05 -0.96
CA TYR A 35 13.54 -9.11 -0.72
C TYR A 35 14.31 -8.60 -1.92
N THR A 36 15.22 -7.66 -1.70
CA THR A 36 16.13 -7.13 -2.74
C THR A 36 17.58 -7.45 -2.40
N PRO A 37 18.44 -7.71 -3.40
CA PRO A 37 19.85 -8.02 -3.15
C PRO A 37 20.60 -6.78 -2.64
N LYS A 38 21.50 -6.98 -1.68
CA LYS A 38 22.51 -6.00 -1.26
C LYS A 38 23.84 -6.27 -1.97
N ALA A 39 24.74 -5.28 -1.93
CA ALA A 39 26.09 -5.41 -2.46
C ALA A 39 26.93 -6.53 -1.80
N ASP A 40 26.62 -6.88 -0.55
CA ASP A 40 27.28 -7.95 0.21
C ASP A 40 26.66 -9.35 -0.02
N GLY A 41 25.75 -9.48 -0.98
CA GLY A 41 25.04 -10.73 -1.29
C GLY A 41 23.91 -11.10 -0.33
N LYS A 42 23.71 -10.35 0.77
CA LYS A 42 22.56 -10.56 1.66
C LYS A 42 21.30 -9.94 1.10
N GLN A 43 20.13 -10.34 1.61
CA GLN A 43 18.86 -9.73 1.23
C GLN A 43 18.48 -8.56 2.15
N ARG A 44 17.88 -7.51 1.58
CA ARG A 44 17.23 -6.42 2.29
C ARG A 44 15.71 -6.65 2.25
N PRO A 45 15.07 -6.95 3.40
CA PRO A 45 13.63 -7.04 3.46
C PRO A 45 13.01 -5.63 3.34
N LEU A 46 12.12 -5.46 2.38
CA LEU A 46 11.28 -4.28 2.19
C LEU A 46 9.85 -4.61 2.64
N GLY A 47 9.19 -3.62 3.22
CA GLY A 47 7.75 -3.66 3.48
C GLY A 47 7.04 -2.77 2.49
N ILE A 48 6.27 -3.37 1.58
CA ILE A 48 5.50 -2.65 0.57
C ILE A 48 4.05 -2.56 1.08
N PRO A 49 3.53 -1.35 1.37
CA PRO A 49 2.13 -1.13 1.72
C PRO A 49 1.20 -1.35 0.53
#